data_AF-A0A6M2D3B7-F1
#
_entry.id   AF-A0A6M2D3B7-F1
#
_cell.length_a   1.000
_cell.length_b   1.000
_cell.length_c   1.000
_cell.angle_alpha   90.00
_cell.angle_beta   90.00
_cell.angle_gamma   90.00
#
_symmetry.space_group_name_H-M   'P 1'
#
loop_
_entity.id
_entity.type
_entity.pdbx_description
1 polymer ?
#
loop_
_entity_poly.entity_id
_entity_poly.type
_entity_poly.pdbx_seq_one_letter_code
_entity_poly.pdbx_strand_id
1 'polypeptide(L)'
;EQENNLAAAREAFDKFFSYYPYCYGYWKKYADMEKKLCSIEKAEQTFERGVAAIPLSVDLWIHYINFVKLHFKDEEGYYAKVKNLFERAIESSGQDFRSDRLWDMFVTWELENKNLKEVTAIYERVLQVPTQLYGHHFEKFQEHVKTHLPKDILSTDEFLQLRQQYMESMRKATPVGSSGQSSDEAGTAQMEIDEDDGDAPPPGVDDAPPPGVEDATKEDTKALKNDNEAKYIRDKVVEKRRELFKANESEVGRRWAFEEGIKRPYFHVKPLERLQLKNWREYLDFETQNGNHARTVILYERCLIACALYEDMWMKYIKYLDTAEPEKVNEIFRRACTTHLVRKLHVESRVH
;
A
#
# COMPACT_ATOMS: atom_id res chain seq x y z
N GLU A 1 -17.25 -27.01 -19.91
CA GLU A 1 -16.03 -26.86 -20.75
C GLU A 1 -15.81 -28.03 -21.71
N GLN A 2 -15.82 -29.29 -21.26
CA GLN A 2 -15.56 -30.45 -22.15
C GLN A 2 -16.62 -30.65 -23.26
N GLU A 3 -17.88 -30.25 -23.03
CA GLU A 3 -18.97 -30.44 -23.99
C GLU A 3 -19.26 -29.22 -24.89
N ASN A 4 -18.48 -28.14 -24.78
CA ASN A 4 -18.62 -26.89 -25.53
C ASN A 4 -20.02 -26.24 -25.55
N ASN A 5 -20.94 -26.65 -24.65
CA ASN A 5 -22.26 -26.04 -24.49
C ASN A 5 -22.18 -24.84 -23.53
N LEU A 6 -22.05 -23.65 -24.10
CA LEU A 6 -21.90 -22.40 -23.33
C LEU A 6 -23.11 -22.08 -22.46
N ALA A 7 -24.34 -22.29 -22.95
CA ALA A 7 -25.56 -21.96 -22.21
C ALA A 7 -25.73 -22.83 -20.96
N ALA A 8 -25.56 -24.15 -21.12
CA ALA A 8 -25.62 -25.09 -20.00
C ALA A 8 -24.48 -24.82 -18.99
N ALA A 9 -23.29 -24.44 -19.46
CA ALA A 9 -22.18 -24.10 -18.56
C ALA A 9 -22.46 -22.83 -17.74
N ARG A 10 -23.01 -21.77 -18.36
CA ARG A 10 -23.43 -20.55 -17.66
C ARG A 10 -24.46 -20.85 -16.58
N GLU A 11 -25.51 -21.60 -16.93
CA GLU A 11 -26.54 -22.01 -15.97
C GLU A 11 -25.95 -22.81 -14.81
N ALA A 12 -25.03 -23.74 -15.09
CA ALA A 12 -24.36 -24.52 -14.06
C ALA A 12 -23.51 -23.66 -13.12
N PHE A 13 -22.76 -22.69 -13.65
CA PHE A 13 -21.99 -21.75 -12.84
C PHE A 13 -22.88 -20.83 -12.02
N ASP A 14 -23.91 -20.22 -12.62
CA ASP A 14 -24.84 -19.33 -11.92
C ASP A 14 -25.56 -20.06 -10.79
N LYS A 15 -26.02 -21.29 -11.05
CA LYS A 15 -26.60 -22.16 -10.03
C LYS A 15 -25.59 -22.56 -8.96
N PHE A 16 -24.33 -22.78 -9.31
CA PHE A 16 -23.29 -23.08 -8.33
C PHE A 16 -23.02 -21.88 -7.40
N PHE A 17 -22.91 -20.67 -7.95
CA PHE A 17 -22.63 -19.46 -7.18
C PHE A 17 -23.81 -19.01 -6.32
N SER A 18 -25.04 -19.39 -6.64
CA SER A 18 -26.18 -19.13 -5.74
C SER A 18 -26.08 -19.89 -4.41
N TYR A 19 -25.36 -21.02 -4.38
CA TYR A 19 -25.10 -21.79 -3.15
C TYR A 19 -23.71 -21.55 -2.57
N TYR A 20 -22.69 -21.34 -3.41
CA TYR A 20 -21.28 -21.26 -2.99
C TYR A 20 -20.56 -20.04 -3.59
N PRO A 21 -21.00 -18.81 -3.28
CA PRO A 21 -20.41 -17.60 -3.86
C PRO A 21 -18.97 -17.35 -3.41
N TYR A 22 -18.56 -17.87 -2.25
CA TYR A 22 -17.22 -17.67 -1.67
C TYR A 22 -16.12 -18.57 -2.28
N CYS A 23 -16.47 -19.38 -3.28
CA CYS A 23 -15.54 -20.21 -4.03
C CYS A 23 -14.81 -19.42 -5.13
N TYR A 24 -13.91 -18.50 -4.76
CA TYR A 24 -13.23 -17.60 -5.72
C TYR A 24 -12.56 -18.30 -6.91
N GLY A 25 -11.99 -19.49 -6.69
CA GLY A 25 -11.33 -20.25 -7.76
C GLY A 25 -12.29 -20.66 -8.89
N TYR A 26 -13.58 -20.80 -8.60
CA TYR A 26 -14.59 -21.06 -9.62
C TYR A 26 -14.99 -19.79 -10.37
N TRP A 27 -15.01 -18.62 -9.72
CA TRP A 27 -15.22 -17.34 -10.42
C TRP A 27 -14.14 -17.11 -11.47
N LYS A 28 -12.88 -17.39 -11.11
CA LYS A 28 -11.75 -17.33 -12.05
C LYS A 28 -11.92 -18.31 -13.22
N LYS A 29 -12.32 -19.56 -12.96
CA LYS A 29 -12.61 -20.54 -14.01
C LYS A 29 -13.75 -20.09 -14.92
N TYR A 30 -14.79 -19.51 -14.34
CA TYR A 30 -15.94 -19.03 -15.11
C TYR A 30 -15.54 -17.86 -16.03
N ALA A 31 -14.77 -16.90 -15.52
CA ALA A 31 -14.25 -15.79 -16.34
C ALA A 31 -13.31 -16.29 -17.45
N ASP A 32 -12.43 -17.27 -17.17
CA ASP A 32 -11.58 -17.88 -18.20
C ASP A 32 -12.38 -18.61 -19.29
N MET A 33 -13.49 -19.24 -18.93
CA MET A 33 -14.40 -19.88 -19.88
C MET A 33 -15.08 -18.83 -20.77
N GLU A 34 -15.64 -17.77 -20.18
CA GLU A 34 -16.29 -16.66 -20.91
C GLU A 34 -15.31 -15.99 -21.88
N LYS A 35 -14.06 -15.77 -21.45
CA LYS A 35 -12.98 -15.25 -22.29
C LYS A 35 -12.71 -16.13 -23.51
N LYS A 36 -12.67 -17.46 -23.32
CA LYS A 36 -12.35 -18.42 -24.39
C LYS A 36 -13.49 -18.62 -25.38
N LEU A 37 -14.73 -18.61 -24.90
CA LEU A 37 -15.89 -19.04 -25.68
C LEU A 37 -16.79 -17.89 -26.15
N CYS A 38 -16.66 -16.70 -25.58
CA CYS A 38 -17.54 -15.57 -25.87
C CYS A 38 -16.76 -14.28 -26.15
N SER A 39 -16.42 -13.52 -25.10
CA SER A 39 -15.76 -12.23 -25.26
C SER A 39 -15.02 -11.79 -23.99
N ILE A 40 -14.14 -10.80 -24.15
CA ILE A 40 -13.37 -10.21 -23.04
C ILE A 40 -14.33 -9.47 -22.10
N GLU A 41 -15.34 -8.78 -22.62
CA GLU A 41 -16.32 -8.02 -21.84
C GLU A 41 -17.18 -8.95 -20.96
N LYS A 42 -17.51 -10.16 -21.45
CA LYS A 42 -18.24 -11.17 -20.64
C LYS A 42 -17.38 -11.74 -19.52
N ALA A 43 -16.08 -11.92 -19.77
CA ALA A 43 -15.14 -12.31 -18.72
C ALA A 43 -15.00 -11.20 -17.66
N GLU A 44 -14.92 -9.93 -18.08
CA GLU A 44 -14.90 -8.77 -17.17
C GLU A 44 -16.16 -8.72 -16.29
N GLN A 45 -17.36 -8.86 -16.89
CA GLN A 45 -18.63 -8.93 -16.15
C GLN A 45 -18.64 -10.06 -15.11
N THR A 46 -17.99 -11.18 -15.42
CA THR A 46 -17.88 -12.31 -14.50
C THR A 46 -16.96 -12.00 -13.33
N PHE A 47 -15.84 -11.31 -13.56
CA PHE A 47 -14.98 -10.82 -12.49
C PHE A 47 -15.69 -9.81 -11.59
N GLU A 48 -16.41 -8.84 -12.17
CA GLU A 48 -17.20 -7.85 -11.41
C GLU A 48 -18.22 -8.53 -10.48
N ARG A 49 -18.96 -9.51 -11.00
CA ARG A 49 -19.87 -10.33 -10.17
C ARG A 49 -19.14 -11.07 -9.07
N GLY A 50 -17.97 -11.62 -9.35
CA GLY A 50 -17.17 -12.35 -8.39
C GLY A 50 -16.65 -11.48 -7.25
N VAL A 51 -16.09 -10.31 -7.55
CA VAL A 51 -15.59 -9.38 -6.51
C VAL A 51 -16.72 -8.74 -5.72
N ALA A 52 -17.91 -8.56 -6.31
CA ALA A 52 -19.11 -8.17 -5.56
C ALA A 52 -19.58 -9.28 -4.59
N ALA A 53 -19.46 -10.55 -4.98
CA ALA A 53 -19.86 -11.68 -4.16
C ALA A 53 -18.86 -12.01 -3.03
N ILE A 54 -17.55 -11.82 -3.26
CA ILE A 54 -16.49 -12.06 -2.27
C ILE A 54 -15.43 -10.93 -2.32
N PRO A 55 -15.75 -9.72 -1.80
CA PRO A 55 -14.88 -8.56 -1.92
C PRO A 55 -13.55 -8.67 -1.20
N LEU A 56 -13.44 -9.55 -0.19
CA LEU A 56 -12.21 -9.78 0.57
C LEU A 56 -11.27 -10.81 -0.08
N SER A 57 -11.62 -11.39 -1.23
CA SER A 57 -10.72 -12.33 -1.92
C SER A 57 -9.59 -11.59 -2.64
N VAL A 58 -8.46 -11.45 -1.96
CA VAL A 58 -7.22 -10.89 -2.51
C VAL A 58 -6.82 -11.59 -3.83
N ASP A 59 -6.89 -12.93 -3.87
CA ASP A 59 -6.57 -13.71 -5.06
C ASP A 59 -7.49 -13.39 -6.25
N LEU A 60 -8.79 -13.19 -6.00
CA LEU A 60 -9.74 -12.86 -7.07
C LEU A 60 -9.47 -11.47 -7.65
N TRP A 61 -9.19 -10.48 -6.79
CA TRP A 61 -8.76 -9.16 -7.23
C TRP A 61 -7.47 -9.22 -8.04
N ILE A 62 -6.47 -9.99 -7.59
CA ILE A 62 -5.22 -10.18 -8.34
C ILE A 62 -5.49 -10.79 -9.72
N HIS A 63 -6.36 -11.79 -9.81
CA HIS A 63 -6.75 -12.36 -11.11
C HIS A 63 -7.46 -11.35 -12.00
N TYR A 64 -8.35 -10.53 -11.43
CA TYR A 64 -9.07 -9.51 -12.17
C TYR A 64 -8.14 -8.40 -12.69
N ILE A 65 -7.25 -7.90 -11.84
CA ILE A 65 -6.26 -6.88 -12.22
C ILE A 65 -5.34 -7.41 -13.34
N ASN A 66 -4.84 -8.63 -13.21
CA ASN A 66 -4.02 -9.23 -14.27
C ASN A 66 -4.79 -9.40 -15.59
N PHE A 67 -6.07 -9.75 -15.52
CA PHE A 67 -6.94 -9.83 -16.68
C PHE A 67 -7.08 -8.45 -17.36
N VAL A 68 -7.35 -7.38 -16.60
CA VAL A 68 -7.45 -6.02 -17.15
C VAL A 68 -6.11 -5.54 -17.72
N LYS A 69 -5.01 -5.72 -16.98
CA LYS A 69 -3.66 -5.38 -17.45
C LYS A 69 -3.29 -6.04 -18.78
N LEU A 70 -3.73 -7.29 -18.99
CA LEU A 70 -3.40 -8.05 -20.20
C LEU A 70 -4.27 -7.67 -21.39
N HIS A 71 -5.57 -7.49 -21.17
CA HIS A 71 -6.55 -7.41 -22.26
C HIS A 71 -6.98 -5.99 -22.64
N PHE A 72 -6.74 -5.01 -21.77
CA PHE A 72 -7.20 -3.62 -21.97
C PHE A 72 -6.03 -2.64 -22.17
N LYS A 73 -4.80 -3.14 -22.36
CA LYS A 73 -3.57 -2.33 -22.45
C LYS A 73 -3.57 -1.27 -23.57
N ASP A 74 -4.29 -1.54 -24.65
CA ASP A 74 -4.33 -0.70 -25.85
C ASP A 74 -5.54 0.25 -25.86
N GLU A 75 -6.39 0.21 -24.81
CA GLU A 75 -7.56 1.08 -24.70
C GLU A 75 -7.22 2.49 -24.22
N GLU A 76 -7.95 3.48 -24.74
CA GLU A 76 -7.90 4.84 -24.21
C GLU A 76 -8.38 4.86 -22.75
N GLY A 77 -7.59 5.47 -21.87
CA GLY A 77 -7.89 5.48 -20.44
C GLY A 77 -7.46 4.22 -19.67
N TYR A 78 -6.66 3.31 -20.28
CA TYR A 78 -6.11 2.12 -19.62
C TYR A 78 -5.53 2.40 -18.22
N TYR A 79 -4.72 3.45 -18.08
CA TYR A 79 -4.13 3.84 -16.80
C TYR A 79 -5.20 4.10 -15.73
N ALA A 80 -6.21 4.92 -16.06
CA ALA A 80 -7.29 5.26 -15.13
C ALA A 80 -8.13 4.02 -14.76
N LYS A 81 -8.38 3.12 -15.73
CA LYS A 81 -9.10 1.87 -15.51
C LYS A 81 -8.35 0.95 -14.53
N VAL A 82 -7.04 0.74 -14.74
CA VAL A 82 -6.22 -0.10 -13.85
C VAL A 82 -6.05 0.55 -12.48
N LYS A 83 -5.80 1.86 -12.41
CA LYS A 83 -5.70 2.60 -11.13
C LYS A 83 -6.98 2.46 -10.31
N ASN A 84 -8.14 2.72 -10.91
CA ASN A 84 -9.42 2.58 -10.24
C ASN A 84 -9.64 1.15 -9.72
N LEU A 85 -9.24 0.15 -10.49
CA LEU A 85 -9.36 -1.23 -10.08
C LEU A 85 -8.45 -1.58 -8.90
N PHE A 86 -7.21 -1.08 -8.87
CA PHE A 86 -6.33 -1.21 -7.69
C PHE A 86 -6.92 -0.52 -6.47
N GLU A 87 -7.42 0.71 -6.59
CA GLU A 87 -8.02 1.43 -5.46
C GLU A 87 -9.23 0.68 -4.88
N ARG A 88 -10.11 0.16 -5.73
CA ARG A 88 -11.24 -0.69 -5.32
C ARG A 88 -10.77 -1.96 -4.60
N ALA A 89 -9.72 -2.61 -5.11
CA ALA A 89 -9.17 -3.82 -4.51
C ALA A 89 -8.56 -3.55 -3.13
N ILE A 90 -7.86 -2.42 -2.98
CA ILE A 90 -7.26 -1.98 -1.71
C ILE A 90 -8.33 -1.58 -0.70
N GLU A 91 -9.35 -0.83 -1.13
CA GLU A 91 -10.49 -0.46 -0.28
C GLU A 91 -11.22 -1.70 0.24
N SER A 92 -11.41 -2.70 -0.62
CA SER A 92 -12.16 -3.91 -0.28
C SER A 92 -11.34 -4.93 0.53
N SER A 93 -10.08 -5.16 0.16
CA SER A 93 -9.28 -6.30 0.66
C SER A 93 -7.87 -5.93 1.13
N GLY A 94 -7.48 -4.65 1.03
CA GLY A 94 -6.15 -4.18 1.40
C GLY A 94 -5.85 -4.24 2.90
N GLN A 95 -6.86 -4.39 3.75
CA GLN A 95 -6.72 -4.59 5.20
C GLN A 95 -6.57 -6.07 5.61
N ASP A 96 -6.62 -7.02 4.66
CA ASP A 96 -6.35 -8.43 4.98
C ASP A 96 -4.87 -8.59 5.38
N PHE A 97 -4.63 -9.37 6.44
CA PHE A 97 -3.28 -9.67 6.91
C PHE A 97 -2.39 -10.33 5.83
N ARG A 98 -2.98 -11.01 4.84
CA ARG A 98 -2.27 -11.67 3.72
C ARG A 98 -2.40 -10.90 2.40
N SER A 99 -2.70 -9.60 2.46
CA SER A 99 -2.85 -8.74 1.27
C SER A 99 -1.52 -8.27 0.65
N ASP A 100 -0.37 -8.71 1.17
CA ASP A 100 0.97 -8.24 0.76
C ASP A 100 1.18 -8.27 -0.75
N ARG A 101 0.74 -9.34 -1.42
CA ARG A 101 0.88 -9.50 -2.88
C ARG A 101 0.10 -8.46 -3.68
N LEU A 102 -1.04 -7.99 -3.15
CA LEU A 102 -1.85 -6.96 -3.81
C LEU A 102 -1.16 -5.59 -3.71
N TRP A 103 -0.64 -5.26 -2.53
CA TRP A 103 0.14 -4.04 -2.32
C TRP A 103 1.41 -4.02 -3.18
N ASP A 104 2.18 -5.10 -3.17
CA ASP A 104 3.38 -5.24 -4.01
C ASP A 104 3.06 -5.06 -5.49
N MET A 105 1.98 -5.68 -5.97
CA MET A 105 1.56 -5.57 -7.36
C MET A 105 1.15 -4.13 -7.73
N PHE A 106 0.55 -3.39 -6.81
CA PHE A 106 0.19 -1.99 -7.02
C PHE A 106 1.43 -1.09 -7.10
N VAL A 107 2.36 -1.27 -6.16
CA VAL A 107 3.64 -0.55 -6.15
C VAL A 107 4.43 -0.81 -7.44
N THR A 108 4.57 -2.08 -7.84
CA THR A 108 5.28 -2.44 -9.07
C THR A 108 4.64 -1.81 -10.31
N TRP A 109 3.31 -1.79 -10.39
CA TRP A 109 2.61 -1.17 -11.51
C TRP A 109 2.84 0.35 -11.56
N GLU A 110 2.83 1.06 -10.44
CA GLU A 110 3.11 2.50 -10.44
C GLU A 110 4.59 2.83 -10.76
N LEU A 111 5.51 1.97 -10.34
CA LEU A 111 6.93 2.06 -10.73
C LEU A 111 7.09 1.88 -12.25
N GLU A 112 6.40 0.91 -12.86
CA GLU A 112 6.37 0.71 -14.33
C GLU A 112 5.84 1.96 -15.06
N ASN A 113 4.88 2.68 -14.47
CA ASN A 113 4.33 3.94 -15.00
C ASN A 113 5.16 5.19 -14.64
N LYS A 114 6.25 5.04 -13.87
CA LYS A 114 7.14 6.13 -13.42
C LYS A 114 6.46 7.17 -12.50
N ASN A 115 5.37 6.80 -11.85
CA ASN A 115 4.64 7.68 -10.92
C ASN A 115 5.20 7.57 -9.51
N LEU A 116 6.42 8.08 -9.30
CA LEU A 116 7.15 7.88 -8.05
C LEU A 116 6.47 8.50 -6.81
N LYS A 117 5.69 9.58 -6.98
CA LYS A 117 4.89 10.17 -5.89
C LYS A 117 3.75 9.24 -5.45
N GLU A 118 3.09 8.59 -6.41
CA GLU A 118 2.05 7.60 -6.13
C GLU A 118 2.64 6.39 -5.41
N VAL A 119 3.83 5.93 -5.81
CA VAL A 119 4.55 4.87 -5.11
C VAL A 119 4.78 5.21 -3.64
N THR A 120 5.24 6.44 -3.35
CA THR A 120 5.41 6.92 -1.97
C THR A 120 4.07 6.91 -1.20
N ALA A 121 3.00 7.41 -1.82
CA ALA A 121 1.67 7.43 -1.22
C ALA A 121 1.14 6.01 -0.92
N ILE A 122 1.40 5.03 -1.79
CA ILE A 122 1.03 3.63 -1.57
C ILE A 122 1.83 3.05 -0.40
N TYR A 123 3.14 3.30 -0.33
CA TYR A 123 3.96 2.87 0.82
C TYR A 123 3.44 3.44 2.13
N GLU A 124 3.09 4.73 2.17
CA GLU A 124 2.52 5.35 3.38
C GLU A 124 1.23 4.71 3.85
N ARG A 125 0.39 4.24 2.91
CA ARG A 125 -0.82 3.49 3.22
C ARG A 125 -0.49 2.11 3.78
N VAL A 126 0.31 1.30 3.08
CA VAL A 126 0.60 -0.09 3.50
C VAL A 126 1.40 -0.15 4.81
N LEU A 127 2.25 0.84 5.10
CA LEU A 127 3.01 0.89 6.36
C LEU A 127 2.13 1.04 7.60
N GLN A 128 0.87 1.43 7.44
CA GLN A 128 -0.13 1.52 8.51
C GLN A 128 -1.08 0.32 8.55
N VAL A 129 -0.91 -0.65 7.63
CA VAL A 129 -1.72 -1.86 7.58
C VAL A 129 -0.95 -3.02 8.17
N PRO A 130 -1.51 -3.77 9.14
CA PRO A 130 -0.84 -4.91 9.72
C PRO A 130 -0.93 -6.09 8.75
N THR A 131 0.09 -6.25 7.90
CA THR A 131 0.24 -7.37 6.98
C THR A 131 1.29 -8.37 7.47
N GLN A 132 1.33 -9.55 6.84
CA GLN A 132 2.26 -10.60 7.19
C GLN A 132 3.72 -10.20 6.89
N LEU A 133 3.94 -9.45 5.82
CA LEU A 133 5.27 -9.02 5.36
C LEU A 133 5.47 -7.51 5.61
N TYR A 134 4.89 -6.94 6.67
CA TYR A 134 5.02 -5.52 7.03
C TYR A 134 6.48 -5.01 7.03
N GLY A 135 7.43 -5.83 7.50
CA GLY A 135 8.87 -5.53 7.48
C GLY A 135 9.43 -5.36 6.08
N HIS A 136 9.05 -6.25 5.15
CA HIS A 136 9.49 -6.22 3.75
C HIS A 136 9.01 -4.96 3.03
N HIS A 137 7.76 -4.51 3.30
CA HIS A 137 7.24 -3.26 2.76
C HIS A 137 8.06 -2.06 3.22
N PHE A 138 8.52 -2.06 4.48
CA PHE A 138 9.35 -0.99 5.02
C PHE A 138 10.77 -1.01 4.42
N GLU A 139 11.37 -2.18 4.25
CA GLU A 139 12.67 -2.33 3.58
C GLU A 139 12.61 -1.78 2.14
N LYS A 140 11.58 -2.16 1.37
CA LYS A 140 11.37 -1.65 0.02
C LYS A 140 11.10 -0.14 -0.02
N PHE A 141 10.37 0.40 0.96
CA PHE A 141 10.19 1.85 1.09
C PHE A 141 11.53 2.57 1.32
N GLN A 142 12.40 2.04 2.19
CA GLN A 142 13.73 2.60 2.40
C GLN A 142 14.58 2.56 1.13
N GLU A 143 14.50 1.48 0.35
CA GLU A 143 15.15 1.38 -0.96
C GLU A 143 14.62 2.41 -1.96
N HIS A 144 13.30 2.59 -2.04
CA HIS A 144 12.65 3.60 -2.88
C HIS A 144 13.14 5.02 -2.56
N VAL A 145 13.21 5.39 -1.28
CA VAL A 145 13.70 6.70 -0.83
C VAL A 145 15.19 6.89 -1.11
N LYS A 146 15.98 5.82 -1.00
CA LYS A 146 17.43 5.85 -1.26
C LYS A 146 17.75 6.01 -2.75
N THR A 147 17.02 5.31 -3.61
CA THR A 147 17.31 5.21 -5.05
C THR A 147 16.83 6.40 -5.87
N HIS A 148 15.83 7.14 -5.39
CA HIS A 148 15.25 8.27 -6.10
C HIS A 148 15.59 9.63 -5.47
N LEU A 149 15.38 10.71 -6.24
CA LEU A 149 15.57 12.07 -5.75
C LEU A 149 14.34 12.49 -4.90
N PRO A 150 14.55 13.16 -3.75
CA PRO A 150 13.45 13.55 -2.86
C PRO A 150 12.34 14.38 -3.54
N LYS A 151 12.70 15.25 -4.49
CA LYS A 151 11.74 16.07 -5.25
C LYS A 151 10.79 15.26 -6.14
N ASP A 152 11.19 14.06 -6.55
CA ASP A 152 10.44 13.23 -7.49
C ASP A 152 9.50 12.26 -6.75
N ILE A 153 9.81 11.97 -5.48
CA ILE A 153 9.04 11.03 -4.64
C ILE A 153 8.11 11.74 -3.65
N LEU A 154 8.36 13.01 -3.31
CA LEU A 154 7.57 13.78 -2.33
C LEU A 154 6.58 14.75 -3.01
N SER A 155 5.55 15.14 -2.26
CA SER A 155 4.74 16.30 -2.62
C SER A 155 5.57 17.58 -2.56
N THR A 156 5.18 18.59 -3.34
CA THR A 156 5.87 19.89 -3.35
C THR A 156 5.89 20.51 -1.96
N ASP A 157 4.78 20.41 -1.23
CA ASP A 157 4.63 20.98 0.10
C ASP A 157 5.53 20.28 1.12
N GLU A 158 5.54 18.94 1.15
CA GLU A 158 6.41 18.20 2.07
C GLU A 158 7.88 18.43 1.75
N PHE A 159 8.26 18.46 0.47
CA PHE A 159 9.62 18.75 0.06
C PHE A 159 10.08 20.15 0.51
N LEU A 160 9.26 21.18 0.30
CA LEU A 160 9.59 22.56 0.70
C LEU A 160 9.69 22.69 2.23
N GLN A 161 8.80 22.03 2.98
CA GLN A 161 8.87 22.02 4.45
C GLN A 161 10.17 21.39 4.96
N LEU A 162 10.55 20.22 4.44
CA LEU A 162 11.78 19.55 4.84
C LEU A 162 13.04 20.34 4.43
N ARG A 163 13.00 20.99 3.27
CA ARG A 163 14.06 21.89 2.81
C ARG A 163 14.21 23.10 3.72
N GLN A 164 13.10 23.70 4.15
CA GLN A 164 13.13 24.81 5.11
C GLN A 164 13.74 24.37 6.44
N GLN A 165 13.34 23.21 6.96
CA GLN A 165 13.91 22.64 8.20
C GLN A 165 15.41 22.40 8.08
N TYR A 166 15.88 21.92 6.92
CA TYR A 166 17.31 21.77 6.65
C TYR A 166 18.03 23.13 6.72
N MET A 167 17.53 24.15 6.03
CA MET A 167 18.12 25.49 6.03
C MET A 167 18.17 26.11 7.43
N GLU A 168 17.13 25.91 8.25
CA GLU A 168 17.09 26.35 9.64
C GLU A 168 18.12 25.61 10.51
N SER A 169 18.28 24.29 10.32
CA SER A 169 19.30 23.50 11.03
C SER A 169 20.73 23.95 10.69
N MET A 170 21.00 24.27 9.42
CA MET A 170 22.29 24.79 8.97
C MET A 170 22.60 26.18 9.54
N ARG A 171 21.59 27.06 9.62
CA ARG A 171 21.72 28.38 10.26
C ARG A 171 21.98 28.27 11.76
N LYS A 172 21.36 27.31 12.46
CA LYS A 172 21.62 27.06 13.89
C LYS A 172 23.01 26.44 14.13
N ALA A 173 23.51 25.65 13.18
CA ALA A 173 24.83 25.02 13.26
C ALA A 173 26.00 25.98 12.96
N THR A 174 25.72 27.18 12.41
CA THR A 174 26.71 28.26 12.26
C THR A 174 26.47 29.30 13.36
N PRO A 175 27.24 29.31 14.46
CA PRO A 175 27.13 30.36 15.45
C PRO A 175 27.56 31.68 14.81
N VAL A 176 26.73 32.70 14.90
CA VAL A 176 27.14 34.08 14.59
C VAL A 176 28.20 34.49 15.60
N GLY A 177 29.47 34.31 15.22
CA GLY A 177 30.64 34.75 15.95
C GLY A 177 31.56 35.52 15.02
N SER A 178 31.39 36.84 15.03
CA SER A 178 32.27 37.91 14.49
C SER A 178 31.64 38.75 13.38
N SER A 179 30.75 39.67 13.78
CA SER A 179 30.64 40.98 13.15
C SER A 179 30.67 42.01 14.26
N GLY A 180 31.87 42.54 14.52
CA GLY A 180 32.11 43.54 15.55
C GLY A 180 33.38 44.31 15.28
N GLN A 181 33.37 45.18 14.26
CA GLN A 181 33.93 46.54 14.31
C GLN A 181 33.72 47.23 12.96
N SER A 182 32.71 48.10 12.92
CA SER A 182 32.66 49.24 12.02
C SER A 182 32.85 50.49 12.88
N SER A 183 34.00 51.14 12.73
CA SER A 183 34.17 52.55 13.09
C SER A 183 35.19 53.16 12.14
N ASP A 184 34.69 54.13 11.38
CA ASP A 184 35.35 55.33 10.87
C ASP A 184 36.50 55.17 9.86
N GLU A 185 36.28 55.63 8.62
CA GLU A 185 36.75 56.97 8.22
C GLU A 185 36.23 57.37 6.83
N ALA A 186 35.92 58.66 6.71
CA ALA A 186 35.51 59.36 5.51
C ALA A 186 36.73 59.77 4.68
N GLY A 187 36.61 59.79 3.34
CA GLY A 187 37.60 60.49 2.51
C GLY A 187 37.62 60.13 1.03
N THR A 188 36.97 60.99 0.24
CA THR A 188 37.38 61.48 -1.10
C THR A 188 37.53 60.52 -2.29
N ALA A 189 36.86 60.94 -3.37
CA ALA A 189 36.98 60.44 -4.73
C ALA A 189 38.34 60.77 -5.37
N GLN A 190 38.81 59.91 -6.28
CA GLN A 190 39.47 60.32 -7.52
C GLN A 190 39.50 59.14 -8.51
N MET A 191 39.39 59.45 -9.79
CA MET A 191 39.28 58.57 -10.95
C MET A 191 40.39 59.00 -11.93
N GLU A 192 41.38 58.14 -12.21
CA GLU A 192 42.40 58.24 -13.28
C GLU A 192 42.80 56.77 -13.61
N ILE A 193 42.48 56.17 -14.76
CA ILE A 193 42.99 56.31 -16.16
C ILE A 193 44.44 55.83 -16.33
N ASP A 194 44.53 54.63 -16.95
CA ASP A 194 45.40 54.10 -18.02
C ASP A 194 46.94 54.04 -17.95
N GLU A 195 47.41 53.00 -18.68
CA GLU A 195 48.73 52.81 -19.33
C GLU A 195 49.93 52.51 -18.42
N ASP A 196 50.96 51.75 -18.78
CA ASP A 196 51.33 50.85 -19.88
C ASP A 196 52.71 50.29 -19.46
N ASP A 197 53.10 49.21 -20.14
CA ASP A 197 54.47 48.83 -20.45
C ASP A 197 55.28 47.98 -19.45
N GLY A 198 55.94 47.00 -20.05
CA GLY A 198 56.42 45.79 -19.40
C GLY A 198 57.85 45.84 -18.88
N ASP A 199 58.20 44.77 -18.16
CA ASP A 199 59.54 44.19 -18.25
C ASP A 199 59.51 42.70 -17.85
N ALA A 200 60.25 41.89 -18.60
CA ALA A 200 60.44 40.46 -18.36
C ALA A 200 61.69 40.24 -17.46
N PRO A 201 61.86 39.05 -16.83
CA PRO A 201 62.46 38.90 -15.50
C PRO A 201 63.95 38.53 -15.53
N PRO A 202 64.62 38.45 -14.35
CA PRO A 202 65.73 37.55 -14.14
C PRO A 202 65.37 36.35 -13.24
N PRO A 203 66.12 35.23 -13.35
CA PRO A 203 65.62 33.90 -13.05
C PRO A 203 66.06 33.37 -11.67
N GLY A 204 65.27 32.44 -11.15
CA GLY A 204 65.76 31.38 -10.26
C GLY A 204 65.45 31.58 -8.79
N VAL A 205 64.37 30.92 -8.34
CA VAL A 205 64.46 29.83 -7.37
C VAL A 205 63.25 28.92 -7.58
N ASP A 206 63.53 27.68 -7.96
CA ASP A 206 62.58 26.59 -7.95
C ASP A 206 62.05 26.40 -6.53
N ASP A 207 60.77 26.67 -6.32
CA ASP A 207 59.98 25.99 -5.30
C ASP A 207 58.61 25.67 -5.92
N ALA A 208 58.60 24.53 -6.62
CA ALA A 208 57.40 23.90 -7.12
C ALA A 208 56.41 23.67 -5.96
N PRO A 209 55.13 24.04 -6.10
CA PRO A 209 54.11 23.70 -5.11
C PRO A 209 53.93 22.17 -5.07
N PRO A 210 53.68 21.57 -3.89
CA PRO A 210 53.40 20.14 -3.79
C PRO A 210 52.09 19.82 -4.54
N PRO A 211 52.07 18.80 -5.41
CA PRO A 211 50.91 18.44 -6.21
C PRO A 211 49.93 17.62 -5.38
N GLY A 212 48.66 18.05 -5.25
CA GLY A 212 47.63 17.17 -4.70
C GLY A 212 46.38 17.75 -4.05
N VAL A 213 46.13 19.06 -4.08
CA VAL A 213 44.81 19.61 -3.70
C VAL A 213 44.17 20.25 -4.91
N GLU A 214 43.37 19.44 -5.62
CA GLU A 214 42.45 19.94 -6.64
C GLU A 214 41.52 20.96 -5.97
N ASP A 215 41.57 22.18 -6.49
CA ASP A 215 40.74 23.31 -6.10
C ASP A 215 39.28 22.94 -6.40
N ALA A 216 38.53 22.50 -5.39
CA ALA A 216 37.14 22.08 -5.54
C ALA A 216 36.35 23.21 -6.22
N THR A 217 35.86 22.96 -7.42
CA THR A 217 35.19 24.00 -8.21
C THR A 217 33.90 24.45 -7.50
N LYS A 218 33.39 25.64 -7.85
CA LYS A 218 32.09 26.11 -7.34
C LYS A 218 30.96 25.12 -7.64
N GLU A 219 31.12 24.32 -8.70
CA GLU A 219 30.20 23.22 -9.06
C GLU A 219 30.31 22.05 -8.09
N ASP A 220 31.53 21.63 -7.72
CA ASP A 220 31.76 20.57 -6.72
C ASP A 220 31.19 20.94 -5.35
N THR A 221 31.35 22.20 -4.94
CA THR A 221 30.79 22.71 -3.68
C THR A 221 29.26 22.77 -3.70
N LYS A 222 28.66 23.11 -4.85
CA LYS A 222 27.19 23.15 -5.02
C LYS A 222 26.60 21.74 -5.10
N ALA A 223 27.29 20.81 -5.75
CA ALA A 223 26.94 19.40 -5.80
C ALA A 223 26.96 18.78 -4.40
N LEU A 224 28.05 18.99 -3.63
CA LEU A 224 28.13 18.52 -2.23
C LEU A 224 27.01 19.10 -1.34
N LYS A 225 26.68 20.39 -1.50
CA LYS A 225 25.58 21.01 -0.74
C LYS A 225 24.23 20.39 -1.07
N ASN A 226 23.97 20.13 -2.35
CA ASN A 226 22.74 19.47 -2.81
C ASN A 226 22.67 18.01 -2.33
N ASP A 227 23.81 17.32 -2.25
CA ASP A 227 23.87 15.92 -1.80
C ASP A 227 23.64 15.80 -0.29
N ASN A 228 24.19 16.74 0.50
CA ASN A 228 23.92 16.84 1.93
C ASN A 228 22.45 17.20 2.22
N GLU A 229 21.87 18.13 1.44
CA GLU A 229 20.44 18.46 1.52
C GLU A 229 19.58 17.22 1.21
N ALA A 230 19.86 16.54 0.09
CA ALA A 230 19.12 15.35 -0.31
C ALA A 230 19.23 14.23 0.73
N LYS A 231 20.42 14.01 1.31
CA LYS A 231 20.63 13.05 2.39
C LYS A 231 19.79 13.40 3.63
N TYR A 232 19.84 14.65 4.09
CA TYR A 232 19.04 15.11 5.23
C TYR A 232 17.54 14.87 5.01
N ILE A 233 17.03 15.22 3.83
CA ILE A 233 15.62 15.03 3.48
C ILE A 233 15.26 13.54 3.48
N ARG A 234 16.07 12.67 2.88
CA ARG A 234 15.85 11.21 2.89
C ARG A 234 15.79 10.66 4.32
N ASP A 235 16.74 11.05 5.16
CA ASP A 235 16.80 10.59 6.55
C ASP A 235 15.54 11.01 7.32
N LYS A 236 15.09 12.26 7.15
CA LYS A 236 13.86 12.76 7.78
C LYS A 236 12.59 12.07 7.27
N VAL A 237 12.52 11.77 5.98
CA VAL A 237 11.41 11.01 5.40
C VAL A 237 11.33 9.61 6.02
N VAL A 238 12.46 8.90 6.08
CA VAL A 238 12.52 7.55 6.66
C VAL A 238 12.24 7.58 8.16
N GLU A 239 12.76 8.56 8.90
CA GLU A 239 12.50 8.74 10.34
C GLU A 239 11.00 8.89 10.63
N LYS A 240 10.32 9.80 9.92
CA LYS A 240 8.87 10.02 10.08
C LYS A 240 8.07 8.75 9.80
N ARG A 241 8.38 8.01 8.74
CA ARG A 241 7.65 6.77 8.40
C ARG A 241 8.03 5.59 9.30
N ARG A 242 9.19 5.62 9.96
CA ARG A 242 9.60 4.60 10.95
C ARG A 242 8.70 4.62 12.19
N GLU A 243 8.20 5.77 12.59
CA GLU A 243 7.26 5.87 13.71
C GLU A 243 5.95 5.15 13.39
N LEU A 244 5.40 5.36 12.19
CA LEU A 244 4.22 4.63 11.69
C LEU A 244 4.49 3.12 11.65
N PHE A 245 5.65 2.73 11.11
CA PHE A 245 6.06 1.33 11.06
C PHE A 245 6.12 0.67 12.44
N LYS A 246 6.70 1.34 13.46
CA LYS A 246 6.77 0.81 14.84
C LYS A 246 5.38 0.62 15.47
N ALA A 247 4.46 1.56 15.22
CA ALA A 247 3.09 1.42 15.68
C ALA A 247 2.42 0.20 15.02
N ASN A 248 2.58 0.05 13.70
CA ASN A 248 2.05 -1.08 12.95
C ASN A 248 2.68 -2.42 13.37
N GLU A 249 4.00 -2.46 13.61
CA GLU A 249 4.70 -3.63 14.13
C GLU A 249 4.12 -4.12 15.45
N SER A 250 3.76 -3.19 16.35
CA SER A 250 3.08 -3.52 17.60
C SER A 250 1.69 -4.12 17.33
N GLU A 251 0.93 -3.58 16.38
CA GLU A 251 -0.36 -4.12 15.96
C GLU A 251 -0.25 -5.54 15.38
N VAL A 252 0.77 -5.79 14.56
CA VAL A 252 1.07 -7.10 13.99
C VAL A 252 1.43 -8.08 15.09
N GLY A 253 2.33 -7.71 16.01
CA GLY A 253 2.75 -8.55 17.13
C GLY A 253 1.59 -9.02 18.01
N ARG A 254 0.62 -8.14 18.28
CA ARG A 254 -0.60 -8.48 19.04
C ARG A 254 -1.48 -9.55 18.37
N ARG A 255 -1.33 -9.76 17.06
CA ARG A 255 -2.23 -10.58 16.22
C ARG A 255 -1.56 -11.78 15.57
N TRP A 256 -0.23 -11.80 15.58
CA TRP A 256 0.58 -12.78 14.89
C TRP A 256 0.15 -14.22 15.21
N ALA A 257 0.00 -14.55 16.49
CA ALA A 257 -0.37 -15.90 16.93
C ALA A 257 -1.75 -16.34 16.38
N PHE A 258 -2.73 -15.42 16.31
CA PHE A 258 -4.04 -15.71 15.76
C PHE A 258 -3.97 -15.93 14.25
N GLU A 259 -3.28 -15.05 13.53
CA GLU A 259 -3.13 -15.13 12.07
C GLU A 259 -2.33 -16.37 11.65
N GLU A 260 -1.30 -16.75 12.42
CA GLU A 260 -0.54 -17.99 12.24
C GLU A 260 -1.41 -19.24 12.51
N GLY A 261 -2.33 -19.16 13.47
CA GLY A 261 -3.30 -20.21 13.79
C GLY A 261 -4.31 -20.50 12.67
N ILE A 262 -4.52 -19.55 11.76
CA ILE A 262 -5.39 -19.73 10.59
C ILE A 262 -4.65 -20.49 9.50
N LYS A 263 -4.98 -21.77 9.30
CA LYS A 263 -4.37 -22.60 8.24
C LYS A 263 -5.16 -22.57 6.94
N ARG A 264 -6.46 -22.32 6.99
CA ARG A 264 -7.33 -22.23 5.80
C ARG A 264 -8.13 -20.92 5.81
N PRO A 265 -7.61 -19.84 5.18
CA PRO A 265 -8.28 -18.53 5.15
C PRO A 265 -9.37 -18.42 4.06
N TYR A 266 -9.56 -19.45 3.24
CA TYR A 266 -10.54 -19.48 2.15
C TYR A 266 -11.66 -20.49 2.42
N PHE A 267 -12.78 -20.32 1.74
CA PHE A 267 -13.92 -21.23 1.84
C PHE A 267 -13.58 -22.62 1.29
N HIS A 268 -14.00 -23.66 2.02
CA HIS A 268 -13.97 -25.03 1.54
C HIS A 268 -15.05 -25.88 2.24
N VAL A 269 -15.65 -26.82 1.52
CA VAL A 269 -16.75 -27.67 2.03
C VAL A 269 -16.34 -28.64 3.13
N LYS A 270 -15.09 -29.13 3.11
CA LYS A 270 -14.54 -29.96 4.19
C LYS A 270 -14.57 -29.18 5.51
N PRO A 271 -14.98 -29.80 6.63
CA PRO A 271 -14.95 -29.16 7.93
C PRO A 271 -13.56 -28.60 8.30
N LEU A 272 -13.55 -27.56 9.13
CA LEU A 272 -12.38 -27.02 9.80
C LEU A 272 -12.14 -27.85 11.06
N GLU A 273 -10.87 -27.96 11.44
CA GLU A 273 -10.50 -28.56 12.70
C GLU A 273 -10.99 -27.72 13.88
N ARG A 274 -11.30 -28.39 15.00
CA ARG A 274 -11.79 -27.73 16.22
C ARG A 274 -10.83 -26.64 16.72
N LEU A 275 -9.52 -26.84 16.55
CA LEU A 275 -8.52 -25.86 16.96
C LEU A 275 -8.59 -24.58 16.12
N GLN A 276 -8.84 -24.68 14.81
CA GLN A 276 -9.01 -23.50 13.95
C GLN A 276 -10.29 -22.74 14.29
N LEU A 277 -11.40 -23.45 14.56
CA LEU A 277 -12.64 -22.82 15.02
C LEU A 277 -12.45 -22.10 16.35
N LYS A 278 -11.72 -22.71 17.29
CA LYS A 278 -11.36 -22.09 18.57
C LYS A 278 -10.54 -20.81 18.33
N ASN A 279 -9.50 -20.88 17.50
CA ASN A 279 -8.65 -19.74 17.15
C ASN A 279 -9.47 -18.58 16.55
N TRP A 280 -10.40 -18.87 15.62
CA TRP A 280 -11.29 -17.84 15.06
C TRP A 280 -12.15 -17.17 16.12
N ARG A 281 -12.75 -17.94 17.05
CA ARG A 281 -13.57 -17.36 18.13
C ARG A 281 -12.75 -16.45 19.03
N GLU A 282 -11.59 -16.91 19.46
CA GLU A 282 -10.68 -16.15 20.34
C GLU A 282 -10.17 -14.88 19.65
N TYR A 283 -9.87 -14.95 18.34
CA TYR A 283 -9.43 -13.78 17.59
C TYR A 283 -10.56 -12.75 17.43
N LEU A 284 -11.78 -13.20 17.14
CA LEU A 284 -12.97 -12.33 17.07
C LEU A 284 -13.25 -11.66 18.43
N ASP A 285 -13.13 -12.41 19.52
CA ASP A 285 -13.27 -11.86 20.87
C ASP A 285 -12.20 -10.81 21.18
N PHE A 286 -10.95 -11.09 20.80
CA PHE A 286 -9.85 -10.15 20.95
C PHE A 286 -10.09 -8.84 20.19
N GLU A 287 -10.46 -8.88 18.91
CA GLU A 287 -10.73 -7.65 18.13
C GLU A 287 -11.99 -6.93 18.62
N THR A 288 -13.02 -7.65 19.05
CA THR A 288 -14.23 -7.02 19.59
C THR A 288 -13.93 -6.18 20.84
N GLN A 289 -12.94 -6.60 21.64
CA GLN A 289 -12.56 -5.92 22.88
C GLN A 289 -11.50 -4.82 22.68
N ASN A 290 -10.57 -5.01 21.73
CA ASN A 290 -9.36 -4.18 21.61
C ASN A 290 -9.24 -3.45 20.27
N GLY A 291 -9.97 -3.90 19.26
CA GLY A 291 -9.95 -3.36 17.91
C GLY A 291 -10.90 -2.18 17.73
N ASN A 292 -10.76 -1.47 16.61
CA ASN A 292 -11.76 -0.50 16.18
C ASN A 292 -12.89 -1.20 15.41
N HIS A 293 -14.04 -0.54 15.33
CA HIS A 293 -15.24 -1.11 14.72
C HIS A 293 -15.02 -1.61 13.28
N ALA A 294 -14.37 -0.79 12.43
CA ALA A 294 -14.12 -1.15 11.03
C ALA A 294 -13.25 -2.41 10.90
N ARG A 295 -12.20 -2.52 11.71
CA ARG A 295 -11.32 -3.68 11.75
C ARG A 295 -12.04 -4.94 12.23
N THR A 296 -12.87 -4.81 13.26
CA THR A 296 -13.68 -5.91 13.79
C THR A 296 -14.64 -6.44 12.72
N VAL A 297 -15.33 -5.55 12.00
CA VAL A 297 -16.19 -5.91 10.86
C VAL A 297 -15.41 -6.67 9.79
N ILE A 298 -14.23 -6.17 9.38
CA ILE A 298 -13.39 -6.85 8.39
C ILE A 298 -13.00 -8.25 8.87
N LEU A 299 -12.63 -8.42 10.15
CA LEU A 299 -12.28 -9.74 10.67
C LEU A 299 -13.48 -10.70 10.67
N TYR A 300 -14.68 -10.22 11.02
CA TYR A 300 -15.90 -11.03 10.95
C TYR A 300 -16.19 -11.46 9.51
N GLU A 301 -16.15 -10.55 8.55
CA GLU A 301 -16.35 -10.88 7.12
C GLU A 301 -15.31 -11.89 6.62
N ARG A 302 -14.02 -11.74 6.99
CA ARG A 302 -12.95 -12.72 6.70
C ARG A 302 -13.25 -14.08 7.33
N CYS A 303 -13.68 -14.11 8.59
CA CYS A 303 -14.03 -15.34 9.30
C CYS A 303 -15.17 -16.07 8.59
N LEU A 304 -16.21 -15.35 8.16
CA LEU A 304 -17.37 -15.92 7.47
C LEU A 304 -17.05 -16.46 6.09
N ILE A 305 -15.98 -16.02 5.44
CA ILE A 305 -15.48 -16.67 4.21
C ILE A 305 -15.01 -18.11 4.53
N ALA A 306 -14.09 -18.26 5.50
CA ALA A 306 -13.57 -19.57 5.87
C ALA A 306 -14.62 -20.45 6.60
N CYS A 307 -15.52 -19.80 7.34
CA CYS A 307 -16.46 -20.44 8.26
C CYS A 307 -17.93 -20.31 7.82
N ALA A 308 -18.22 -20.13 6.53
CA ALA A 308 -19.58 -19.88 6.03
C ALA A 308 -20.62 -20.95 6.44
N LEU A 309 -20.18 -22.20 6.72
CA LEU A 309 -21.08 -23.31 7.09
C LEU A 309 -21.32 -23.45 8.61
N TYR A 310 -20.72 -22.57 9.43
CA TYR A 310 -20.77 -22.61 10.89
C TYR A 310 -21.72 -21.54 11.44
N GLU A 311 -22.92 -21.96 11.80
CA GLU A 311 -24.00 -21.11 12.31
C GLU A 311 -23.57 -20.25 13.50
N ASP A 312 -22.75 -20.80 14.41
CA ASP A 312 -22.26 -20.10 15.59
C ASP A 312 -21.40 -18.87 15.24
N MET A 313 -20.67 -18.90 14.12
CA MET A 313 -19.87 -17.76 13.67
C MET A 313 -20.76 -16.63 13.14
N TRP A 314 -21.82 -16.97 12.38
CA TRP A 314 -22.82 -15.99 11.93
C TRP A 314 -23.56 -15.36 13.09
N MET A 315 -24.02 -16.16 14.05
CA MET A 315 -24.73 -15.66 15.23
C MET A 315 -23.84 -14.75 16.10
N LYS A 316 -22.54 -15.06 16.19
CA LYS A 316 -21.58 -14.20 16.90
C LYS A 316 -21.44 -12.83 16.22
N TYR A 317 -21.43 -12.79 14.89
CA TYR A 317 -21.37 -11.53 14.15
C TYR A 317 -22.66 -10.72 14.27
N ILE A 318 -23.81 -11.38 14.11
CA ILE A 318 -25.14 -10.77 14.31
C ILE A 318 -25.24 -10.13 15.69
N LYS A 319 -24.82 -10.83 16.75
CA LYS A 319 -24.83 -10.30 18.12
C LYS A 319 -23.92 -9.07 18.27
N TYR A 320 -22.78 -9.04 17.61
CA TYR A 320 -21.89 -7.88 17.62
C TYR A 320 -22.56 -6.68 16.92
N LEU A 321 -23.13 -6.89 15.72
CA LEU A 321 -23.81 -5.84 14.96
C LEU A 321 -25.09 -5.34 15.63
N ASP A 322 -25.82 -6.19 16.34
CA ASP A 322 -27.02 -5.79 17.09
C ASP A 322 -26.74 -4.70 18.12
N THR A 323 -25.50 -4.61 18.60
CA THR A 323 -25.05 -3.52 19.47
C THR A 323 -24.37 -2.38 18.71
N ALA A 324 -23.59 -2.69 17.67
CA ALA A 324 -22.74 -1.71 16.99
C ALA A 324 -23.41 -1.01 15.78
N GLU A 325 -24.14 -1.75 14.95
CA GLU A 325 -24.79 -1.31 13.70
C GLU A 325 -26.08 -2.14 13.46
N PRO A 326 -27.15 -1.92 14.24
CA PRO A 326 -28.36 -2.74 14.21
C PRO A 326 -29.04 -2.81 12.83
N GLU A 327 -28.88 -1.76 12.02
CA GLU A 327 -29.43 -1.67 10.66
C GLU A 327 -28.86 -2.72 9.69
N LYS A 328 -27.64 -3.22 9.94
CA LYS A 328 -26.99 -4.24 9.10
C LYS A 328 -27.35 -5.67 9.49
N VAL A 329 -27.93 -5.88 10.67
CA VAL A 329 -28.25 -7.23 11.20
C VAL A 329 -29.12 -8.03 10.23
N ASN A 330 -30.15 -7.41 9.67
CA ASN A 330 -31.07 -8.06 8.73
C ASN A 330 -30.37 -8.52 7.44
N GLU A 331 -29.39 -7.75 6.96
CA GLU A 331 -28.61 -8.12 5.78
C GLU A 331 -27.75 -9.38 6.06
N ILE A 332 -27.03 -9.38 7.18
CA ILE A 332 -26.17 -10.51 7.57
C ILE A 332 -26.99 -11.76 7.84
N PHE A 333 -28.12 -11.62 8.55
CA PHE A 333 -29.03 -12.73 8.82
C PHE A 333 -29.60 -13.32 7.53
N ARG A 334 -30.03 -12.47 6.59
CA ARG A 334 -30.50 -12.93 5.28
C ARG A 334 -29.41 -13.68 4.55
N ARG A 335 -28.19 -13.14 4.46
CA ARG A 335 -27.04 -13.79 3.82
C ARG A 335 -26.73 -15.16 4.43
N ALA A 336 -26.80 -15.29 5.75
CA ALA A 336 -26.65 -16.57 6.43
C ALA A 336 -27.72 -17.58 5.99
N CYS A 337 -29.01 -17.21 6.04
CA CYS A 337 -30.14 -18.12 5.84
C CYS A 337 -30.39 -18.45 4.36
N THR A 338 -30.29 -17.48 3.46
CA THR A 338 -30.69 -17.64 2.05
C THR A 338 -29.57 -18.16 1.17
N THR A 339 -28.31 -18.04 1.60
CA THR A 339 -27.16 -18.38 0.76
C THR A 339 -26.35 -19.53 1.35
N HIS A 340 -25.92 -19.44 2.61
CA HIS A 340 -24.92 -20.38 3.14
C HIS A 340 -25.51 -21.51 3.99
N LEU A 341 -26.57 -21.25 4.76
CA LEU A 341 -27.14 -22.17 5.76
C LEU A 341 -28.56 -22.63 5.42
N VAL A 342 -28.97 -22.58 4.15
CA VAL A 342 -30.35 -22.83 3.64
C VAL A 342 -31.00 -24.12 4.17
N ARG A 343 -30.21 -25.15 4.48
CA ARG A 343 -30.72 -26.46 4.97
C ARG A 343 -30.69 -26.62 6.50
N LYS A 344 -30.17 -25.64 7.24
CA LYS A 344 -30.18 -25.64 8.72
C LYS A 344 -31.38 -24.84 9.20
N LEU A 345 -32.54 -25.50 9.24
CA LEU A 345 -33.86 -25.00 9.67
C LEU A 345 -33.91 -24.35 11.09
N HIS A 346 -32.83 -24.37 11.87
CA HIS A 346 -32.83 -23.85 13.25
C HIS A 346 -32.73 -22.33 13.34
N VAL A 347 -32.30 -21.64 12.28
CA VAL A 347 -32.08 -20.18 12.31
C VAL A 347 -33.42 -19.41 12.31
N GLU A 348 -34.49 -19.95 11.74
CA GLU A 348 -35.82 -19.31 11.73
C GLU A 348 -36.52 -19.34 13.10
N SER A 349 -36.11 -20.22 14.02
CA SER A 349 -36.84 -20.49 15.28
C SER A 349 -36.36 -19.70 16.50
N ARG A 350 -35.31 -18.86 16.39
CA ARG A 350 -34.64 -18.23 17.54
C ARG A 350 -34.82 -16.71 17.67
N VAL A 351 -35.72 -16.12 16.89
CA VAL A 351 -36.05 -14.68 16.98
C VAL A 351 -37.56 -14.49 17.05
N HIS A 352 -38.16 -15.00 18.14
CA HIS A 352 -39.47 -14.58 18.62
C HIS A 352 -39.37 -14.31 20.12
#